data_AF-A0A957QU58-F1
#
_entry.id   AF-A0A957QU58-F1
#
_cell.length_a   1.000
_cell.length_b   1.000
_cell.length_c   1.000
_cell.angle_alpha   90.00
_cell.angle_beta   90.00
_cell.angle_gamma   90.00
#
_symmetry.space_group_name_H-M   'P 1'
#
loop_
_entity.id
_entity.type
_entity.pdbx_description
1 polymer ?
#
loop_
_entity_poly.entity_id
_entity_poly.type
_entity_poly.pdbx_seq_one_letter_code
_entity_poly.pdbx_strand_id
1 'polypeptide(L)' 'VADLTRRMNEWIARREAETGLPNPIYNQPGWHGDVTVDYFTTSQQAYDTLHIGDPAQAARLQSRSR' A
#
# COMPACT_ATOMS: atom_id res chain seq x y z
N VAL A 1 20.79 -3.70 4.64
CA VAL A 1 19.45 -3.82 5.29
C VAL A 1 19.38 -2.98 6.55
N ALA A 2 20.26 -3.18 7.54
CA ALA A 2 20.23 -2.44 8.81
C ALA A 2 20.21 -0.90 8.66
N ASP A 3 21.06 -0.32 7.81
CA ASP A 3 21.08 1.14 7.59
C ASP A 3 19.77 1.68 6.99
N LEU A 4 19.17 0.94 6.05
CA LEU A 4 17.89 1.33 5.45
C LEU A 4 16.76 1.29 6.48
N THR A 5 16.72 0.24 7.31
CA THR A 5 15.75 0.13 8.40
C THR A 5 15.91 1.27 9.41
N ARG A 6 17.15 1.62 9.78
CA ARG A 6 17.42 2.75 10.66
C ARG A 6 16.89 4.06 10.08
N ARG A 7 17.23 4.37 8.82
CA ARG A 7 16.77 5.59 8.13
C ARG A 7 15.25 5.66 8.02
N MET A 8 14.60 4.53 7.74
CA MET A 8 13.13 4.43 7.69
C MET A 8 12.53 4.78 9.06
N ASN A 9 13.04 4.18 10.13
CA ASN A 9 12.52 4.41 11.49
C ASN A 9 12.76 5.85 11.95
N GLU A 10 13.92 6.44 11.67
CA GLU A 10 14.21 7.86 11.97
C GLU A 10 13.25 8.81 11.25
N TRP A 11 12.95 8.53 9.98
CA TRP A 11 11.98 9.31 9.22
C TRP A 11 10.57 9.19 9.78
N ILE A 12 10.12 7.98 10.11
CA ILE A 12 8.82 7.72 10.72
C ILE A 12 8.69 8.53 12.02
N ALA A 13 9.67 8.41 12.93
CA ALA A 13 9.67 9.11 14.21
C ALA A 13 9.62 10.64 14.05
N ARG A 14 10.41 11.20 13.12
CA ARG A 14 10.38 12.63 12.82
C ARG A 14 8.99 13.08 12.37
N ARG A 15 8.39 12.39 11.41
CA ARG A 15 7.07 12.76 10.88
C ARG A 15 5.97 12.63 11.93
N GLU A 16 6.00 11.58 12.75
CA GLU A 16 5.01 11.40 13.84
C GLU A 16 5.09 12.56 14.83
N ALA A 17 6.30 13.01 15.19
CA ALA A 17 6.49 14.16 16.06
C ALA A 17 6.04 15.49 15.41
N GLU A 18 6.31 15.69 14.12
CA GLU A 18 5.95 16.93 13.39
C GLU A 18 4.45 17.04 13.14
N THR A 19 3.77 15.93 12.86
CA THR A 19 2.35 15.93 12.44
C THR A 19 1.38 15.53 13.54
N GLY A 20 1.85 14.83 14.58
CA GLY A 20 0.99 14.18 15.57
C GLY A 20 0.16 13.01 15.02
N LEU A 21 0.35 12.65 13.74
CA LEU A 21 -0.34 11.54 13.11
C LEU A 21 0.52 10.27 13.23
N PRO A 22 -0.06 9.13 13.68
CA PRO A 22 0.68 7.88 13.79
C PRO A 22 1.06 7.34 12.40
N ASN A 23 2.03 6.42 12.37
CA ASN A 23 2.56 5.84 11.15
C ASN A 23 1.43 5.21 10.29
N PRO A 24 1.21 5.72 9.05
CA PRO A 24 0.11 5.33 8.17
C PRO A 24 0.05 3.83 7.87
N ILE A 25 1.17 3.11 7.96
CA ILE A 25 1.19 1.67 7.65
C ILE A 25 0.26 0.85 8.57
N TYR A 26 -0.08 1.39 9.75
CA TYR A 26 -0.95 0.72 10.72
C TYR A 26 -2.42 1.11 10.65
N ASN A 27 -2.75 2.18 9.93
CA ASN A 27 -4.08 2.82 9.99
C ASN A 27 -4.54 3.36 8.63
N GLN A 28 -4.17 2.67 7.55
CA GLN A 28 -4.67 2.93 6.20
C GLN A 28 -5.50 1.75 5.66
N PRO A 29 -6.76 1.58 6.13
CA PRO A 29 -7.67 0.60 5.54
C PRO A 29 -8.07 1.02 4.12
N GLY A 30 -8.28 0.04 3.24
CA GLY A 30 -8.85 0.27 1.91
C GLY A 30 -7.97 1.08 0.96
N TRP A 31 -6.66 1.21 1.25
CA TRP A 31 -5.69 1.95 0.42
C TRP A 31 -5.64 1.44 -1.03
N HIS A 32 -6.02 0.18 -1.24
CA HIS A 32 -6.02 -0.51 -2.54
C HIS A 32 -7.31 -0.27 -3.35
N GLY A 33 -8.28 0.50 -2.84
CA GLY A 33 -9.49 0.88 -3.57
C GLY A 33 -10.56 -0.22 -3.67
N ASP A 34 -10.36 -1.36 -3.00
CA ASP A 34 -11.42 -2.37 -2.84
C ASP A 34 -12.16 -2.10 -1.53
N VAL A 35 -13.42 -1.69 -1.64
CA VAL A 35 -14.27 -1.31 -0.50
C VAL A 35 -14.72 -2.52 0.34
N THR A 36 -14.46 -3.74 -0.12
CA THR A 36 -14.83 -4.98 0.59
C THR A 36 -13.71 -5.52 1.47
N VAL A 37 -12.50 -4.95 1.35
CA VAL A 37 -11.31 -5.40 2.09
C VAL A 37 -10.66 -4.19 2.76
N ASP A 38 -10.50 -4.23 4.08
CA ASP A 38 -9.76 -3.18 4.80
C ASP A 38 -8.25 -3.43 4.70
N TYR A 39 -7.82 -4.65 5.06
CA TYR A 39 -6.43 -5.09 5.00
C TYR A 39 -6.35 -6.46 4.35
N PHE A 40 -5.35 -6.65 3.47
CA PHE A 40 -5.04 -8.00 2.98
C PHE A 40 -4.50 -8.86 4.11
N THR A 41 -5.09 -10.04 4.27
CA THR A 41 -4.68 -11.03 5.28
C THR A 41 -3.69 -12.06 4.72
N THR A 42 -3.59 -12.15 3.39
CA THR A 42 -2.67 -13.06 2.71
C THR A 42 -2.10 -12.41 1.45
N SER A 43 -0.91 -12.85 1.05
CA SER A 43 -0.29 -12.42 -0.21
C SER A 43 -1.13 -12.80 -1.44
N GLN A 44 -1.83 -13.95 -1.40
CA GLN A 44 -2.69 -14.39 -2.50
C GLN A 44 -3.89 -13.45 -2.68
N GLN A 45 -4.55 -13.09 -1.58
CA GLN A 45 -5.65 -12.12 -1.61
C GLN A 45 -5.19 -10.78 -2.21
N ALA A 46 -4.03 -10.28 -1.81
CA ALA A 46 -3.46 -9.06 -2.37
C ALA A 46 -3.18 -9.19 -3.87
N TYR A 47 -2.60 -10.31 -4.31
CA TYR A 47 -2.30 -10.58 -5.71
C TYR A 47 -3.58 -10.62 -6.57
N ASP A 48 -4.59 -11.37 -6.12
CA ASP A 48 -5.85 -11.55 -6.82
C ASP A 48 -6.64 -10.24 -6.90
N THR A 49 -6.59 -9.42 -5.86
CA THR A 49 -7.32 -8.13 -5.79
C THR A 49 -6.63 -7.03 -6.58
N LEU A 50 -5.31 -6.91 -6.45
CA LEU A 50 -4.55 -5.82 -7.09
C LEU A 50 -4.14 -6.13 -8.53
N HIS A 51 -4.26 -7.39 -8.96
CA HIS A 51 -3.80 -7.87 -10.27
C HIS A 51 -2.34 -7.48 -10.56
N ILE A 52 -1.48 -7.51 -9.52
CA ILE A 52 -0.08 -7.07 -9.63
C ILE A 52 0.63 -7.98 -10.64
N GLY A 53 0.99 -7.41 -11.79
CA GLY A 53 1.72 -8.12 -12.82
C GLY A 53 0.85 -8.92 -13.80
N ASP A 54 -0.44 -8.62 -13.94
CA ASP A 54 -1.28 -9.09 -15.06
C ASP A 54 -1.31 -8.05 -16.20
N PRO A 55 -0.53 -8.22 -17.28
CA PRO A 55 -0.48 -7.28 -18.39
C PRO A 55 -1.79 -7.19 -19.17
N ALA A 56 -2.58 -8.27 -19.21
CA ALA A 56 -3.85 -8.29 -19.93
C ALA A 56 -4.91 -7.48 -19.18
N GLN A 57 -4.95 -7.59 -17.85
CA GLN A 57 -5.81 -6.75 -17.02
C GLN A 57 -5.37 -5.28 -17.07
N ALA A 58 -4.07 -5.00 -17.02
CA ALA A 58 -3.54 -3.64 -17.19
C ALA A 58 -3.96 -3.02 -18.54
N ALA A 59 -3.86 -3.78 -19.63
CA ALA A 59 -4.29 -3.33 -20.96
C ALA A 59 -5.79 -3.00 -21.02
N ARG A 60 -6.65 -3.82 -20.38
CA ARG A 60 -8.11 -3.58 -20.29
C ARG A 60 -8.45 -2.33 -19.48
N LEU A 61 -7.72 -2.05 -18.40
CA LEU A 61 -7.93 -0.84 -17.58
C LEU A 61 -7.48 0.42 -18.31
N GLN A 62 -6.35 0.34 -19.03
CA GLN A 62 -5.84 1.46 -19.84
C GLN A 62 -6.75 1.78 -21.03
N SER A 63 -7.38 0.78 -21.67
CA SER A 63 -8.28 1.02 -22.80
C SER A 63 -9.58 1.72 -22.42
N ARG A 64 -10.03 1.58 -21.16
CA ARG A 64 -11.23 2.24 -20.61
C ARG A 64 -10.99 3.69 -20.18
N SER A 65 -9.73 4.10 -20.02
CA SER A 65 -9.36 5.45 -19.58
C SER A 65 -9.12 6.42 -20.76
N ARG A 66 -9.42 5.99 -21.99
CA ARG A 66 -9.27 6.78 -23.22
C ARG A 66 -10.61 7.26 -23.76
#